data_AF-A0A257QAA8-F1
#
_entry.id   AF-A0A257QAA8-F1
#
_cell.length_a   1.000
_cell.length_b   1.000
_cell.length_c   1.000
_cell.angle_alpha   90.00
_cell.angle_beta   90.00
_cell.angle_gamma   90.00
#
_symmetry.space_group_name_H-M   'P 1'
#
loop_
_entity.id
_entity.type
_entity.pdbx_description
1 polymer ?
#
loop_
_entity_poly.entity_id
_entity_poly.type
_entity_poly.pdbx_seq_one_letter_code
_entity_poly.pdbx_strand_id
1 'polypeptide(L)' 'NWSISRFKGLGEMSPEQLWDTTMNPDTRRLMKISVGAEESDDTTSKMNMLMSKHESQARRSWIEEHGDEAEADI' A
#
# COMPACT_ATOMS: atom_id res chain seq x y z
N ASN A 1 -23.57 25.19 9.08
CA ASN A 1 -23.70 23.80 8.58
C ASN A 1 -22.35 23.40 8.03
N TRP A 2 -21.59 22.53 8.71
CA TRP A 2 -20.28 22.08 8.22
C TRP A 2 -20.46 20.83 7.34
N SER A 3 -19.91 20.85 6.13
CA SER A 3 -19.86 19.68 5.25
C SER A 3 -18.44 19.14 5.20
N ILE A 4 -18.26 17.88 5.59
CA ILE A 4 -16.98 17.16 5.46
C ILE A 4 -17.05 16.31 4.20
N SER A 5 -16.03 16.41 3.35
CA SER A 5 -15.87 15.55 2.18
C SER A 5 -14.83 14.46 2.46
N ARG A 6 -15.11 13.22 2.05
CA ARG A 6 -14.20 12.07 2.17
C ARG A 6 -13.99 11.44 0.80
N PHE A 7 -12.79 11.59 0.27
CA PHE A 7 -12.41 10.97 -1.01
C PHE A 7 -12.25 9.46 -0.84
N LYS A 8 -12.85 8.66 -1.74
CA LYS A 8 -12.69 7.20 -1.80
C LYS A 8 -11.63 6.76 -2.80
N GLY A 9 -11.17 7.68 -3.64
CA GLY A 9 -10.08 7.47 -4.58
C GLY A 9 -9.59 8.78 -5.16
N LEU A 10 -8.43 8.73 -5.84
CA LEU A 10 -7.80 9.91 -6.42
C LEU A 10 -8.66 10.58 -7.52
N GLY A 11 -9.52 9.82 -8.20
CA GLY A 11 -10.39 10.35 -9.25
C GLY A 11 -11.55 11.22 -8.74
N GLU A 12 -11.79 11.27 -7.43
CA GLU A 12 -12.80 12.16 -6.83
C GLU A 12 -12.24 13.55 -6.49
N MET A 13 -10.93 13.76 -6.69
CA MET A 13 -10.24 15.01 -6.39
C MET A 13 -10.13 15.89 -7.65
N SER A 14 -10.23 17.20 -7.48
CA SER A 14 -9.93 18.14 -8.56
C SER A 14 -8.41 18.18 -8.84
N PRO A 15 -7.99 18.66 -10.03
CA PRO A 15 -6.57 18.83 -10.34
C PRO A 15 -5.80 19.67 -9.31
N GLU A 16 -6.40 20.76 -8.79
CA GLU A 16 -5.75 21.59 -7.77
C GLU A 16 -5.55 20.81 -6.46
N GLN A 17 -6.55 20.05 -6.04
CA GLN A 17 -6.47 19.23 -4.82
C GLN A 17 -5.38 18.17 -4.93
N LEU A 18 -5.27 17.48 -6.08
CA LEU A 18 -4.20 16.50 -6.30
C LEU A 18 -2.83 17.17 -6.26
N TRP A 19 -2.69 18.36 -6.85
CA TRP A 19 -1.43 19.09 -6.85
C TRP A 19 -0.97 19.41 -5.43
N ASP A 20 -1.85 20.03 -4.65
CA ASP A 20 -1.52 20.51 -3.31
C ASP A 20 -1.30 19.38 -2.29
N THR A 21 -1.91 18.21 -2.50
CA THR A 21 -1.84 17.10 -1.53
C THR A 21 -0.84 16.01 -1.89
N THR A 22 -0.65 15.70 -3.18
CA THR A 22 0.13 14.52 -3.60
C THR A 22 1.30 14.83 -4.53
N MET A 23 1.24 15.90 -5.34
CA MET A 23 2.24 16.13 -6.39
C MET A 23 3.26 17.22 -6.06
N ASN A 24 2.86 18.28 -5.36
CA ASN A 24 3.72 19.41 -5.04
C ASN A 24 4.90 18.95 -4.14
N PRO A 25 6.16 19.12 -4.57
CA PRO A 25 7.33 18.72 -3.79
C PRO A 25 7.41 19.30 -2.38
N ASP A 26 6.84 20.49 -2.16
CA ASP A 26 6.91 21.20 -0.89
C ASP A 26 5.90 20.66 0.14
N THR A 27 4.78 20.07 -0.31
CA THR A 27 3.69 19.61 0.55
C THR A 27 3.50 18.11 0.56
N ARG A 28 3.95 17.40 -0.49
CA ARG A 28 3.78 15.96 -0.63
C ARG A 28 4.61 15.19 0.41
N ARG A 29 4.11 14.02 0.78
CA ARG A 29 4.83 13.03 1.60
C ARG A 29 5.06 11.77 0.77
N LEU A 30 6.32 11.43 0.52
CA LEU A 30 6.70 10.23 -0.22
C LEU A 30 7.46 9.26 0.68
N MET A 31 7.22 7.97 0.50
CA MET A 31 7.99 6.90 1.13
C MET A 31 8.88 6.25 0.07
N LYS A 32 10.20 6.23 0.31
CA LYS A 32 11.15 5.57 -0.58
C LYS A 32 11.27 4.10 -0.17
N ILE A 33 10.92 3.19 -1.08
CA ILE A 33 11.10 1.76 -0.89
C ILE A 33 12.53 1.37 -1.29
N SER A 34 13.16 0.52 -0.49
CA SER A 34 14.47 -0.08 -0.75
C SER A 34 14.42 -1.57 -0.43
N VAL A 35 15.13 -2.37 -1.21
CA VAL A 35 15.32 -3.81 -0.93
C VAL A 35 16.76 -3.99 -0.45
N GLY A 36 16.94 -4.54 0.75
CA GLY A 36 18.26 -4.88 1.26
C GLY A 36 18.92 -5.97 0.41
N ALA A 37 20.21 -5.84 0.12
CA ALA A 37 20.92 -6.81 -0.71
C ALA A 37 20.90 -8.24 -0.12
N GLU A 38 20.91 -8.34 1.22
CA GLU A 38 20.84 -9.62 1.95
C GLU A 38 19.41 -10.19 2.05
N GLU A 39 18.39 -9.39 1.72
CA GLU A 39 16.97 -9.74 1.86
C GLU A 39 16.29 -10.01 0.51
N SER A 40 17.04 -9.95 -0.60
CA SER A 40 16.49 -10.05 -1.95
C SER A 40 15.81 -11.41 -2.22
N ASP A 41 16.36 -12.49 -1.70
CA ASP A 41 15.82 -13.84 -1.90
C ASP A 41 14.55 -14.06 -1.07
N ASP A 42 14.53 -13.61 0.19
CA ASP A 42 13.33 -13.66 1.03
C ASP A 42 12.20 -12.79 0.47
N THR A 43 12.53 -11.58 0.01
CA THR A 43 11.59 -10.68 -0.68
C THR A 43 11.00 -11.36 -1.91
N THR A 44 11.84 -12.02 -2.73
CA THR A 44 11.40 -12.72 -3.94
C THR A 44 10.49 -13.91 -3.60
N SER A 45 10.84 -14.68 -2.58
CA SER A 45 10.04 -15.81 -2.10
C SER A 45 8.66 -15.36 -1.61
N LYS A 46 8.62 -14.31 -0.77
CA LYS A 46 7.37 -13.70 -0.30
C LYS A 46 6.52 -13.17 -1.45
N MET A 47 7.14 -12.48 -2.41
CA MET A 47 6.44 -12.01 -3.61
C MET A 47 5.84 -13.16 -4.42
N ASN A 48 6.57 -14.27 -4.59
CA ASN A 48 6.07 -15.44 -5.28
C ASN A 48 4.85 -16.05 -4.55
N MET A 49 4.96 -16.29 -3.24
CA MET A 49 3.86 -16.80 -2.42
C MET A 49 2.62 -15.90 -2.49
N LEU A 50 2.80 -14.58 -2.39
CA LEU A 50 1.69 -13.62 -2.37
C LEU A 50 1.06 -13.37 -3.75
N MET A 51 1.82 -13.47 -4.84
CA MET A 51 1.36 -12.98 -6.16
C MET A 51 1.19 -14.10 -7.20
N SER A 52 1.91 -15.21 -7.09
CA SER A 52 1.88 -16.28 -8.08
C SER A 52 0.52 -16.98 -8.15
N LYS A 53 0.10 -17.32 -9.37
CA LYS A 53 -1.17 -18.00 -9.64
C LYS A 53 -1.24 -19.39 -9.02
N HIS A 54 -0.10 -20.06 -8.88
CA HIS A 54 -0.02 -21.44 -8.38
C HIS A 54 0.05 -21.54 -6.85
N GLU A 55 0.20 -20.41 -6.15
CA GLU A 55 0.41 -20.33 -4.70
C GLU A 55 -0.88 -19.96 -3.94
N SER A 56 -2.06 -20.21 -4.52
CA SER A 56 -3.34 -19.77 -3.93
C SER A 56 -3.61 -20.34 -2.53
N GLN A 57 -3.21 -21.60 -2.29
CA GLN A 57 -3.35 -22.24 -0.98
C GLN A 57 -2.37 -21.65 0.05
N ALA A 58 -1.09 -21.51 -0.32
CA ALA A 58 -0.07 -20.93 0.56
C ALA A 58 -0.42 -19.49 0.95
N ARG A 59 -0.86 -18.67 -0.01
CA ARG A 59 -1.33 -17.31 0.24
C ARG A 59 -2.50 -17.26 1.21
N ARG A 60 -3.47 -18.16 1.06
CA ARG A 60 -4.64 -18.22 1.95
C ARG A 60 -4.20 -18.50 3.38
N SER A 61 -3.38 -19.52 3.59
CA SER A 61 -2.89 -19.86 4.93
C SER A 61 -2.09 -18.71 5.54
N TRP A 62 -1.24 -18.05 4.75
CA TRP A 62 -0.47 -16.90 5.22
C TRP A 62 -1.36 -15.73 5.68
N ILE A 63 -2.39 -15.38 4.91
CA ILE A 63 -3.35 -14.32 5.27
C ILE A 63 -4.21 -14.71 6.48
N GLU A 64 -4.60 -15.98 6.61
CA GLU A 64 -5.34 -16.46 7.78
C GLU A 64 -4.50 -16.39 9.06
N GLU A 65 -3.18 -16.62 8.95
CA GLU A 65 -2.24 -16.59 10.08
C GLU A 65 -1.83 -15.18 10.50
N HIS A 66 -1.54 -14.29 9.54
CA HIS A 66 -0.98 -12.94 9.81
C HIS A 66 -2.01 -11.81 9.62
N GLY A 67 -3.27 -12.15 9.38
CA GLY A 67 -4.30 -11.17 9.01
C GLY A 67 -4.63 -10.16 10.11
N ASP A 68 -4.38 -10.52 11.37
CA ASP A 68 -4.58 -9.68 12.56
C ASP A 68 -3.36 -8.82 12.93
N GLU A 69 -2.20 -9.07 12.33
CA GLU A 69 -0.97 -8.29 12.54
C GLU A 69 -0.99 -6.92 11.84
N ALA A 70 -1.96 -6.70 10.95
CA ALA A 70 -2.09 -5.45 10.23
C ALA A 70 -2.53 -4.32 11.16
N GLU A 71 -1.56 -3.49 11.60
CA GLU A 71 -1.84 -2.19 12.18
C GLU A 71 -2.37 -1.25 11.09
N ALA A 72 -3.69 -1.22 10.93
CA ALA A 72 -4.35 -0.17 10.16
C ALA A 72 -4.35 1.10 11.00
N ASP A 73 -3.77 2.19 10.46
CA ASP A 73 -4.00 3.54 10.98
C ASP A 73 -5.50 3.89 10.81
N ILE A 74 -6.33 3.50 11.79
CA ILE A 74 -7.77 3.83 11.86
C ILE A 74 -7.95 5.22 12.47
#